data_AF-A0A7X5D857-F1
#
_entry.id   AF-A0A7X5D857-F1
#
_cell.length_a   1.000
_cell.length_b   1.000
_cell.length_c   1.000
_cell.angle_alpha   90.00
_cell.angle_beta   90.00
_cell.angle_gamma   90.00
#
_symmetry.space_group_name_H-M   'P 1'
#
loop_
_entity.id
_entity.type
_entity.pdbx_description
1 polymer ?
#
loop_
_entity_poly.entity_id
_entity_poly.type
_entity_poly.pdbx_seq_one_letter_code
_entity_poly.pdbx_strand_id
1 'polypeptide(L)' 'MLYAPVIAGYWKQYETWDGTYTLDDLLDITEVMIVKNENEKREYQYMEQEREVRKNAGF' A
#
# COMPACT_ATOMS: atom_id res chain seq x y z
N MET A 1 -10.94 -5.13 -5.72
CA MET A 1 -11.93 -4.16 -6.28
C MET A 1 -11.34 -3.57 -7.55
N LEU A 2 -12.08 -3.51 -8.66
CA LEU A 2 -11.56 -2.98 -9.94
C LEU A 2 -11.01 -1.55 -9.86
N TYR A 3 -11.64 -0.68 -9.05
CA TYR A 3 -11.22 0.72 -8.91
C TYR A 3 -10.17 0.96 -7.81
N ALA A 4 -9.73 -0.07 -7.09
CA ALA A 4 -8.70 0.08 -6.04
C ALA A 4 -7.40 0.74 -6.56
N PRO A 5 -6.79 0.29 -7.68
CA PRO A 5 -5.59 0.94 -8.21
C PRO A 5 -5.85 2.38 -8.72
N VAL A 6 -7.08 2.70 -9.13
CA VAL A 6 -7.46 4.06 -9.54
C VAL A 6 -7.54 5.00 -8.33
N ILE A 7 -8.19 4.56 -7.25
CA ILE A 7 -8.29 5.33 -6.00
C ILE A 7 -6.91 5.54 -5.38
N ALA A 8 -6.04 4.53 -5.45
CA ALA A 8 -4.67 4.62 -4.99
C ALA A 8 -3.74 5.43 -5.92
N GLY A 9 -4.25 5.91 -7.07
CA GLY A 9 -3.52 6.76 -8.01
C GLY A 9 -2.50 6.03 -8.90
N TYR A 10 -2.51 4.69 -8.92
CA TYR A 10 -1.65 3.91 -9.80
C TYR A 10 -2.17 3.91 -11.24
N TRP A 11 -3.49 3.79 -11.41
CA TRP A 11 -4.14 3.69 -12.72
C TRP A 11 -5.08 4.87 -12.96
N LYS A 12 -5.32 5.18 -14.24
CA LYS A 12 -6.38 6.10 -14.64
C LYS A 12 -7.69 5.34 -14.81
N GLN A 13 -8.81 6.04 -14.64
CA GLN A 13 -10.13 5.43 -14.72
C GLN A 13 -10.38 4.72 -16.07
N TYR A 14 -9.95 5.32 -17.19
CA TYR A 14 -10.21 4.75 -18.51
C TYR A 14 -9.38 3.48 -18.80
N GLU A 15 -8.22 3.33 -18.12
CA GLU A 15 -7.34 2.17 -18.26
C GLU A 15 -7.97 0.87 -17.71
N THR A 16 -9.09 0.98 -16.99
CA THR A 16 -9.84 -0.18 -16.47
C THR A 16 -10.74 -0.86 -17.51
N TRP A 17 -10.97 -0.25 -18.67
CA TRP A 17 -11.88 -0.77 -19.70
C TRP A 17 -11.42 -0.56 -21.14
N ASP A 18 -10.31 0.14 -21.38
CA ASP A 18 -9.77 0.39 -22.72
C ASP A 18 -8.87 -0.77 -23.24
N GLY A 19 -8.64 -1.79 -22.42
CA GLY A 19 -7.79 -2.92 -22.73
C GLY A 19 -6.30 -2.70 -22.45
N THR A 20 -5.92 -1.61 -21.77
CA THR A 20 -4.54 -1.35 -21.33
C THR A 20 -4.04 -2.43 -20.37
N TYR A 21 -4.90 -2.88 -19.46
CA TYR A 21 -4.59 -3.90 -18.46
C TYR A 21 -5.53 -5.10 -18.57
N THR A 22 -4.99 -6.26 -18.24
CA THR A 22 -5.72 -7.52 -18.13
C THR A 22 -6.24 -7.74 -16.71
N LEU A 23 -7.03 -8.81 -16.53
CA LEU A 23 -7.44 -9.22 -15.19
C LEU A 23 -6.23 -9.64 -14.33
N ASP A 24 -5.20 -10.24 -14.94
CA ASP A 24 -4.00 -10.67 -14.22
C ASP A 24 -3.22 -9.45 -13.70
N ASP A 25 -3.09 -8.39 -14.51
CA ASP A 25 -2.50 -7.11 -14.06
C ASP A 25 -3.25 -6.50 -12.87
N LEU A 26 -4.58 -6.66 -12.83
CA LEU A 26 -5.41 -6.21 -11.70
C LEU A 26 -5.12 -7.02 -10.43
N LEU A 27 -4.88 -8.32 -10.56
CA LEU A 27 -4.52 -9.18 -9.42
C LEU A 27 -3.13 -8.81 -8.89
N ASP A 28 -2.16 -8.66 -9.79
CA ASP A 28 -0.78 -8.31 -9.45
C ASP A 28 -0.70 -6.95 -8.74
N ILE A 29 -1.35 -5.92 -9.27
CA ILE A 29 -1.33 -4.60 -8.62
C ILE A 29 -2.02 -4.64 -7.26
N THR A 30 -3.06 -5.46 -7.11
CA THR A 30 -3.75 -5.63 -5.83
C THR A 30 -2.82 -6.29 -4.80
N GLU A 31 -2.06 -7.31 -5.19
CA GLU A 31 -1.07 -7.95 -4.31
C GLU A 31 0.03 -6.96 -3.89
N VAL A 32 0.59 -6.22 -4.84
CA VAL A 32 1.59 -5.18 -4.56
C VAL A 32 1.07 -4.14 -3.57
N MET A 33 -0.18 -3.68 -3.76
CA MET A 33 -0.81 -2.74 -2.84
C MET A 33 -0.96 -3.31 -1.42
N ILE A 34 -1.31 -4.59 -1.28
CA ILE A 34 -1.42 -5.26 0.02
C ILE A 34 -0.05 -5.33 0.70
N VAL A 35 0.98 -5.75 -0.02
CA VAL A 35 2.35 -5.84 0.51
C VAL A 35 2.86 -4.47 0.94
N LYS A 36 2.60 -3.42 0.14
CA LYS A 36 2.98 -2.05 0.47
C LYS A 36 2.32 -1.58 1.77
N ASN A 37 1.02 -1.76 1.92
CA ASN A 37 0.29 -1.38 3.14
C ASN A 37 0.81 -2.12 4.38
N GLU A 38 1.14 -3.40 4.24
CA GLU A 38 1.72 -4.19 5.34
C GLU A 38 3.11 -3.68 5.74
N ASN A 39 3.94 -3.29 4.77
CA ASN A 39 5.25 -2.69 5.03
C ASN A 39 5.12 -1.33 5.73
N GLU A 40 4.24 -0.46 5.25
CA GLU A 40 3.97 0.85 5.88
C GLU A 40 3.48 0.69 7.33
N LYS A 41 2.62 -0.30 7.58
CA LYS A 41 2.16 -0.62 8.93
C LYS A 41 3.31 -1.07 9.83
N ARG A 42 4.19 -1.94 9.33
CA ARG A 42 5.36 -2.42 10.09
C ARG A 42 6.35 -1.29 10.38
N GLU A 43 6.58 -0.42 9.42
CA GLU A 43 7.42 0.78 9.60
C GLU A 43 6.84 1.69 10.68
N TYR A 44 5.54 1.99 10.62
CA TYR A 44 4.86 2.77 11.66
C TYR A 44 5.01 2.15 13.05
N GLN A 45 4.80 0.85 13.18
CA GLN A 45 4.95 0.13 14.45
C GLN A 45 6.38 0.19 15.00
N TYR A 46 7.38 0.03 14.12
CA TYR A 46 8.78 0.13 14.49
C TYR A 46 9.13 1.53 14.99
N MET A 47 8.71 2.57 14.26
CA MET A 47 8.92 3.97 14.65
C MET A 47 8.26 4.31 15.99
N GLU A 48 7.06 3.78 16.26
CA GLU A 48 6.38 4.01 17.54
C GLU A 48 7.09 3.31 18.70
N GLN A 49 7.56 2.07 18.50
CA GLN A 49 8.38 1.37 19.49
C GLN A 49 9.68 2.11 19.80
N GLU A 50 10.38 2.63 18.79
CA GLU A 50 11.59 3.43 19.01
C GLU A 50 11.30 4.72 19.80
N ARG A 51 10.17 5.39 19.53
CA ARG A 51 9.77 6.57 20.31
C ARG A 51 9.53 6.22 21.77
N GLU A 52 8.82 5.14 22.04
CA GLU A 52 8.54 4.69 23.41
C GLU A 52 9.81 4.27 24.14
N VAL A 53 10.70 3.51 23.50
CA VAL A 53 12.02 3.15 24.07
C VAL A 53 12.83 4.41 24.38
N ARG A 54 12.88 5.38 23.46
CA ARG A 54 13.61 6.64 23.67
C ARG A 54 13.02 7.48 24.82
N LYS A 55 11.71 7.54 24.97
CA LYS A 55 11.06 8.20 26.11
C LYS A 55 11.42 7.51 27.42
N ASN A 56 11.42 6.18 27.45
CA ASN A 56 11.69 5.39 28.65
C ASN A 56 13.19 5.37 29.03
N ALA A 57 14.09 5.47 28.05
CA ALA A 57 15.55 5.55 28.28
C ALA A 57 16.05 6.96 28.62
N GLY A 58 15.18 7.98 28.53
CA GLY A 58 15.50 9.38 28.83
C GLY A 58 15.31 9.80 30.29
N PHE A 59 15.29 8.85 31.23
CA PHE A 59 15.28 9.08 32.68
C PHE A 59 16.66 8.86 33.30
#